data_AF-A0A6G0YAT6-F1
#
_entry.id   AF-A0A6G0YAT6-F1
#
_cell.length_a   1.000
_cell.length_b   1.000
_cell.length_c   1.000
_cell.angle_alpha   90.00
_cell.angle_beta   90.00
_cell.angle_gamma   90.00
#
_symmetry.space_group_name_H-M   'P 1'
#
loop_
_entity.id
_entity.type
_entity.pdbx_description
1 polymer ?
#
loop_
_entity_poly.entity_id
_entity_poly.type
_entity_poly.pdbx_seq_one_letter_code
_entity_poly.pdbx_strand_id
1 'polypeptide(L)'
;MAIALDLMTITEETLLNAISEIINSENYSINAKIASERFKDRPITPQQSVVYWTEYVIRHKGAPHLKYHGLNLAWYQYFLLDVISVILVFTSLVLFITYKVLKRIYKYALKNKQSQKVKTK
;
A
#
# COMPACT_ATOMS: atom_id res chain seq x y z
N MET A 1 22.64 3.13 9.77
CA MET A 1 21.84 1.93 10.13
C MET A 1 21.79 1.83 11.64
N ALA A 2 20.78 1.16 12.20
CA ALA A 2 20.59 1.01 13.64
C ALA A 2 20.25 -0.45 13.96
N ILE A 3 20.56 -0.91 15.17
CA ILE A 3 20.16 -2.23 15.68
C ILE A 3 18.85 -2.05 16.42
N ALA A 4 17.79 -2.71 15.96
CA ALA A 4 16.50 -2.71 16.64
C ALA A 4 16.44 -3.91 17.58
N LEU A 5 16.08 -3.67 18.84
CA LEU A 5 15.85 -4.69 19.85
C LEU A 5 14.39 -4.64 20.28
N ASP A 6 13.76 -5.81 20.34
CA ASP A 6 12.40 -5.94 20.87
C ASP A 6 12.44 -6.11 22.39
N LEU A 7 11.77 -5.21 23.09
CA LEU A 7 11.73 -5.16 24.55
C LEU A 7 11.07 -6.41 25.16
N MET A 8 10.22 -7.10 24.42
CA MET A 8 9.53 -8.30 24.90
C MET A 8 10.39 -9.57 24.80
N THR A 9 11.45 -9.55 24.00
CA THR A 9 12.30 -10.72 23.71
C THR A 9 13.77 -10.51 24.03
N ILE A 10 14.15 -9.34 24.55
CA ILE A 10 15.53 -8.99 24.87
C ILE A 10 16.10 -9.86 26.00
N THR A 11 17.32 -10.37 25.79
CA THR A 11 18.13 -11.06 26.80
C THR A 11 19.43 -10.32 27.05
N GLU A 12 20.09 -10.59 28.19
CA GLU A 12 21.40 -10.01 28.52
C GLU A 12 22.41 -10.21 27.38
N GLU A 13 22.48 -11.41 26.82
CA GLU A 13 23.38 -11.75 25.72
C GLU A 13 23.11 -10.93 24.45
N THR A 14 21.84 -10.82 24.05
CA THR A 14 21.46 -10.01 22.86
C THR A 14 21.78 -8.53 23.05
N LEU A 15 21.61 -8.01 24.26
CA LEU A 15 21.95 -6.63 24.59
C LEU A 15 23.46 -6.39 24.57
N LEU A 16 24.24 -7.28 25.19
CA LEU A 16 25.70 -7.19 25.20
C LEU A 16 26.28 -7.27 23.80
N ASN A 17 25.76 -8.17 22.96
CA ASN A 17 26.18 -8.30 21.57
C ASN A 17 25.88 -7.04 20.77
N ALA A 18 24.67 -6.47 20.91
CA ALA A 18 24.30 -5.24 20.21
C ALA A 18 25.17 -4.04 20.64
N ILE A 19 25.46 -3.90 21.94
CA ILE A 19 26.34 -2.82 22.45
C ILE A 19 27.76 -2.99 21.90
N SER A 20 28.29 -4.22 21.96
CA SER A 20 29.63 -4.54 21.44
C SER A 20 29.72 -4.21 19.95
N GLU A 21 28.71 -4.56 19.17
CA GLU A 21 28.68 -4.28 17.73
C GLU A 21 28.68 -2.77 17.43
N ILE A 22 27.87 -1.99 18.16
CA ILE A 22 27.78 -0.54 17.96
C ILE A 22 29.09 0.16 18.34
N ILE A 23 29.77 -0.27 19.40
CA ILE A 23 31.02 0.34 19.85
C ILE A 23 32.18 -0.03 18.92
N ASN A 24 32.23 -1.27 18.43
CA ASN A 24 33.34 -1.75 17.63
C ASN A 24 33.26 -1.33 16.14
N SER A 25 32.10 -0.88 15.67
CA SER A 25 31.89 -0.48 14.27
C SER A 25 31.61 1.02 14.14
N GLU A 26 32.56 1.73 13.54
CA GLU A 26 32.46 3.18 13.28
C GLU A 26 31.31 3.55 12.33
N ASN A 27 30.85 2.59 11.51
CA ASN A 27 29.75 2.80 10.58
C ASN A 27 28.45 3.27 11.28
N TYR A 28 28.21 2.84 12.52
CA TYR A 28 27.04 3.27 13.27
C TYR A 28 27.11 4.75 13.66
N SER A 29 28.26 5.21 14.16
CA SER A 29 28.46 6.61 14.57
C SER A 29 28.45 7.57 13.38
N ILE A 30 29.11 7.20 12.28
CA ILE A 30 29.12 7.98 11.03
C ILE A 30 27.70 8.14 10.49
N ASN A 31 26.95 7.03 10.37
CA ASN A 31 25.58 7.09 9.87
C ASN A 31 24.65 7.87 10.81
N ALA A 32 24.83 7.77 12.12
CA ALA A 32 24.07 8.56 13.09
C ALA A 32 24.35 10.06 12.94
N LYS A 33 25.61 10.45 12.72
CA LYS A 33 25.98 11.84 12.46
C LYS A 33 25.37 12.37 11.16
N ILE A 34 25.47 11.61 10.07
CA ILE A 34 24.86 11.97 8.78
C ILE A 34 23.34 12.12 8.92
N ALA A 35 22.67 11.21 9.64
CA ALA A 35 21.23 11.32 9.91
C ALA A 35 20.88 12.57 10.73
N SER A 36 21.71 12.89 11.74
CA SER A 36 21.55 14.09 12.57
C SER A 36 21.70 15.37 11.74
N GLU A 37 22.70 15.44 10.87
CA GLU A 37 22.92 16.56 9.96
C GLU A 37 21.72 16.76 9.03
N ARG A 38 21.25 15.70 8.36
CA ARG A 38 20.07 15.77 7.49
C ARG A 38 18.79 16.17 8.24
N PHE A 39 18.59 15.71 9.47
CA PHE A 39 17.41 16.08 10.26
C PHE A 39 17.43 17.55 10.68
N LYS A 40 18.62 18.10 10.90
CA LYS A 40 18.82 19.53 11.23
C LYS A 40 18.83 20.41 9.99
N ASP A 41 19.11 19.84 8.83
CA ASP A 41 19.07 20.50 7.52
C ASP A 41 17.64 20.76 7.08
N ARG A 42 17.05 21.80 7.67
CA ARG A 42 15.72 22.30 7.35
C ARG A 42 15.71 23.82 7.37
N PRO A 43 14.91 24.46 6.51
CA PRO A 43 14.90 25.92 6.36
C PRO A 43 14.32 26.67 7.58
N ILE A 44 13.53 25.98 8.40
CA ILE A 44 12.86 26.56 9.58
C ILE A 44 13.08 25.67 10.80
N THR A 45 13.33 26.28 11.95
CA THR A 45 13.51 25.53 13.21
C THR A 45 12.19 24.86 13.61
N PRO A 46 12.20 23.77 14.39
CA PRO A 46 10.96 23.10 14.80
C PRO A 46 10.09 24.03 15.66
N GLN A 47 10.72 24.89 16.47
CA GLN A 47 10.03 25.88 17.30
C GLN A 47 9.25 26.87 16.42
N GLN A 48 9.91 27.44 15.41
CA GLN A 48 9.28 28.35 14.46
C GLN A 48 8.20 27.66 13.63
N SER A 49 8.43 26.41 13.24
CA SER A 49 7.45 25.60 12.50
C SER A 49 6.16 25.42 13.31
N VAL A 50 6.27 25.08 14.60
CA VAL A 50 5.11 24.93 15.49
C VAL A 50 4.34 26.24 15.60
N VAL A 51 5.03 27.35 15.88
CA VAL A 51 4.40 28.68 15.97
C VAL A 51 3.66 29.01 14.68
N TYR A 52 4.33 28.85 13.53
CA TYR A 52 3.74 29.13 12.22
C TYR A 52 2.48 28.29 11.96
N TRP A 53 2.52 26.98 12.20
CA TRP A 53 1.38 26.11 11.94
C TRP A 53 0.22 26.37 12.92
N THR A 54 0.50 26.67 14.18
CA THR A 54 -0.53 27.07 15.15
C THR A 54 -1.23 28.35 14.70
N GLU A 55 -0.47 29.39 14.35
CA GLU A 55 -1.04 30.63 13.81
C GLU A 55 -1.81 30.39 12.51
N TYR A 56 -1.28 29.55 11.63
CA TYR A 56 -1.93 29.21 10.37
C TYR A 56 -3.31 28.59 10.60
N VAL A 57 -3.43 27.64 11.54
CA VAL A 57 -4.70 27.02 11.92
C VAL A 57 -5.67 28.05 12.50
N ILE A 58 -5.19 28.96 13.36
CA ILE A 58 -6.01 30.05 13.93
C ILE A 58 -6.50 30.99 12.84
N ARG A 59 -5.62 31.46 11.95
CA ARG A 59 -5.95 32.37 10.83
C ARG A 59 -7.00 31.78 9.89
N HIS A 60 -6.97 30.46 9.66
CA HIS A 60 -7.89 29.76 8.76
C HIS A 60 -9.05 29.07 9.51
N LYS A 61 -9.39 29.53 10.72
CA LYS A 61 -10.54 29.04 11.51
C LYS A 61 -10.58 27.51 11.62
N GLY A 62 -9.43 26.92 11.95
CA GLY A 62 -9.28 25.46 12.09
C GLY A 62 -8.78 24.73 10.84
N ALA A 63 -8.38 25.46 9.79
CA ALA A 63 -7.78 24.95 8.55
C ALA A 63 -8.49 23.69 8.01
N PRO A 64 -9.78 23.79 7.61
CA PRO A 64 -10.58 22.63 7.21
C PRO A 64 -10.00 21.86 6.02
N HIS A 65 -9.22 22.53 5.16
CA HIS A 65 -8.50 21.92 4.04
C HIS A 65 -7.29 21.08 4.45
N LEU A 66 -6.68 21.33 5.61
CA LEU A 66 -5.60 20.49 6.15
C LEU A 66 -6.13 19.25 6.87
N LYS A 67 -7.43 19.20 7.18
CA LYS A 67 -8.03 18.03 7.81
C LYS A 67 -8.11 16.89 6.81
N TYR A 68 -7.69 15.72 7.25
CA TYR A 68 -7.87 14.49 6.49
C TYR A 68 -9.37 14.24 6.28
N HIS A 69 -9.82 14.39 5.03
CA HIS A 69 -11.23 14.24 4.68
C HIS A 69 -11.73 12.80 4.82
N GLY A 70 -10.81 11.83 4.89
CA GLY A 70 -11.08 10.40 5.06
C GLY A 70 -12.00 10.05 6.24
N LEU A 71 -11.95 10.83 7.33
CA LEU A 71 -12.74 10.57 8.54
C LEU A 71 -14.22 10.93 8.39
N ASN A 72 -14.57 11.78 7.42
CA ASN A 72 -15.96 12.22 7.20
C ASN A 72 -16.61 11.51 5.99
N LEU A 73 -15.93 10.55 5.36
CA LEU A 73 -16.53 9.80 4.26
C LEU A 73 -17.52 8.77 4.80
N ALA A 74 -18.62 8.59 4.06
CA ALA A 74 -19.51 7.48 4.31
C ALA A 74 -18.78 6.15 4.05
N TRP A 75 -19.14 5.11 4.80
CA TRP A 75 -18.49 3.80 4.73
C TRP A 75 -18.37 3.26 3.28
N TYR A 76 -19.39 3.47 2.45
CA TYR A 76 -19.40 3.02 1.05
C TYR A 76 -18.41 3.78 0.15
N GLN A 77 -18.14 5.05 0.43
CA GLN A 77 -17.12 5.84 -0.29
C GLN A 77 -15.72 5.46 0.19
N TYR A 78 -15.55 5.22 1.49
CA TYR A 78 -14.30 4.75 2.06
C TYR A 78 -13.86 3.41 1.46
N PHE A 79 -14.81 2.48 1.23
CA PHE A 79 -14.55 1.19 0.58
C PHE A 79 -14.60 1.23 -0.96
N LEU A 80 -14.81 2.40 -1.58
CA LEU A 80 -14.95 2.58 -3.02
C LEU A 80 -15.86 1.52 -3.69
N LEU A 81 -17.07 1.30 -3.14
CA LEU A 81 -17.98 0.26 -3.63
C LEU A 81 -18.32 0.39 -5.13
N ASP A 82 -18.34 1.62 -5.66
CA ASP A 82 -18.54 1.89 -7.09
C ASP A 82 -17.43 1.24 -7.95
N VAL A 83 -16.17 1.39 -7.55
CA VAL A 83 -15.03 0.80 -8.25
C VAL A 83 -15.08 -0.73 -8.21
N ILE A 84 -15.43 -1.30 -7.05
CA ILE A 84 -15.60 -2.76 -6.89
C ILE A 84 -16.72 -3.27 -7.81
N SER A 85 -17.84 -2.54 -7.87
CA SER A 85 -18.98 -2.88 -8.73
C SER A 85 -18.58 -2.90 -10.21
N VAL A 86 -17.87 -1.86 -10.69
CA VAL A 86 -17.41 -1.78 -12.07
C VAL A 86 -16.46 -2.94 -12.41
N ILE A 87 -15.52 -3.25 -11.53
CA ILE A 87 -14.59 -4.39 -11.71
C ILE A 87 -15.38 -5.71 -11.78
N LEU A 88 -16.31 -5.95 -10.86
CA LEU A 88 -17.12 -7.17 -10.84
C LEU A 88 -17.96 -7.34 -12.11
N VAL A 89 -18.60 -6.27 -12.59
CA VAL A 89 -19.39 -6.29 -13.82
C VAL A 89 -18.50 -6.57 -15.02
N PHE A 90 -17.35 -5.90 -15.11
CA PHE A 90 -16.41 -6.11 -16.20
C PHE A 90 -15.87 -7.55 -16.25
N THR A 91 -15.40 -8.06 -15.11
CA THR A 91 -14.92 -9.45 -15.01
C THR A 91 -16.03 -10.45 -15.35
N SER A 92 -17.25 -10.24 -14.84
CA SER A 92 -18.39 -11.11 -15.12
C SER A 92 -18.77 -11.09 -16.61
N LEU A 93 -18.71 -9.93 -17.27
CA LEU A 93 -18.98 -9.79 -18.70
C LEU A 93 -17.95 -10.56 -19.53
N VAL A 94 -16.65 -10.44 -19.21
CA VAL A 94 -15.57 -11.19 -19.87
C VAL A 94 -15.77 -12.69 -19.71
N LEU A 95 -16.06 -13.16 -18.49
CA LEU A 95 -16.35 -14.58 -18.21
C LEU A 95 -17.60 -15.07 -18.97
N PHE A 96 -18.63 -14.25 -19.06
CA PHE A 96 -19.86 -14.61 -19.79
C PHE A 96 -19.60 -14.74 -21.30
N ILE A 97 -18.86 -13.82 -21.89
CA ILE A 97 -18.51 -13.85 -23.32
C ILE A 97 -17.65 -15.08 -23.61
N THR A 98 -16.60 -15.33 -22.83
CA THR A 98 -15.72 -16.50 -23.01
C THR A 98 -16.51 -17.81 -22.88
N TYR A 99 -17.39 -17.94 -21.89
CA TYR A 99 -18.28 -19.10 -21.76
C TYR A 99 -19.18 -19.29 -22.99
N LYS A 100 -19.81 -18.22 -23.51
CA LYS A 100 -20.67 -18.28 -24.70
C LYS A 100 -19.89 -18.70 -25.95
N VAL A 101 -18.67 -18.19 -26.13
CA VAL A 101 -17.79 -18.55 -27.25
C VAL A 101 -17.40 -20.01 -27.16
N LEU A 102 -16.92 -20.49 -26.00
CA LEU A 102 -16.57 -21.89 -25.78
C LEU A 102 -17.76 -22.82 -26.02
N LYS A 103 -18.95 -22.45 -25.53
CA LYS A 103 -20.19 -23.22 -25.75
C LYS A 103 -20.58 -23.29 -27.22
N ARG A 104 -20.40 -22.20 -27.98
CA ARG A 104 -20.63 -22.19 -29.43
C ARG A 104 -19.63 -23.10 -30.14
N ILE A 105 -18.33 -22.96 -29.86
CA ILE A 105 -17.28 -23.79 -30.44
C ILE A 105 -17.54 -25.27 -30.16
N TYR A 106 -17.88 -25.63 -28.92
CA TYR A 106 -18.22 -27.00 -28.54
C TYR A 106 -19.41 -27.55 -29.34
N LYS A 107 -20.49 -26.76 -29.50
CA LYS A 107 -21.65 -27.14 -30.32
C LYS A 107 -21.29 -27.32 -31.81
N TYR A 108 -20.49 -26.41 -32.37
CA TYR A 108 -20.03 -26.50 -33.76
C TYR A 108 -19.15 -27.75 -33.96
N ALA A 109 -18.23 -28.04 -33.04
CA ALA A 109 -17.39 -29.23 -33.07
C ALA A 109 -18.23 -30.52 -33.01
N LEU A 110 -19.26 -30.57 -32.14
CA LEU A 110 -20.17 -31.71 -32.04
C LEU A 110 -20.97 -31.93 -33.33
N LYS A 111 -21.49 -30.85 -33.93
CA LYS A 111 -22.24 -30.89 -35.19
C LYS A 111 -21.36 -31.36 -36.36
N ASN A 112 -20.11 -30.88 -36.43
CA ASN A 112 -19.17 -31.31 -37.47
C ASN A 112 -18.81 -32.80 -37.35
N LYS A 113 -18.66 -33.31 -36.12
CA LYS A 113 -18.41 -34.74 -35.84
C LYS A 113 -19.57 -35.64 -36.26
N GLN A 114 -20.82 -35.17 -36.12
CA GLN A 114 -22.00 -35.88 -36.65
C GLN A 114 -22.06 -35.85 -38.18
N SER A 115 -21.74 -34.72 -38.82
CA SER A 115 -21.74 -34.61 -40.30
C SER A 115 -20.66 -35.46 -40.96
N GLN A 116 -19.50 -35.67 -40.34
CA GLN A 116 -18.46 -36.57 -40.85
C GLN A 116 -18.85 -38.05 -40.72
N LYS A 117 -19.51 -38.46 -39.62
CA LYS A 117 -20.02 -39.84 -39.47
C LYS A 117 -21.06 -40.24 -40.53
N VAL A 118 -21.86 -39.30 -41.03
CA VAL A 118 -22.88 -39.57 -42.06
C VAL A 118 -22.28 -39.72 -43.47
N LYS A 119 -21.10 -39.14 -43.74
CA LYS A 119 -20.41 -39.27 -45.04
C LYS A 119 -19.51 -40.50 -45.16
N THR A 120 -19.32 -41.28 -44.09
CA THR A 120 -18.41 -42.45 -44.06
C THR A 120 -19.16 -43.79 -44.01
N LYS A 121 -20.48 -43.77 -44.23
CA LYS A 121 -21.34 -44.95 -44.45
C LYS A 121 -21.85 -44.90 -45.88
#